data_AF-A0A375A8H7-F1
#
_entry.id   AF-A0A375A8H7-F1
#
_cell.length_a   1.000
_cell.length_b   1.000
_cell.length_c   1.000
_cell.angle_alpha   90.00
_cell.angle_beta   90.00
_cell.angle_gamma   90.00
#
_symmetry.space_group_name_H-M   'P 1'
#
loop_
_entity.id
_entity.type
_entity.pdbx_description
1 polymer ?
#
loop_
_entity_poly.entity_id
_entity_poly.type
_entity_poly.pdbx_seq_one_letter_code
_entity_poly.pdbx_strand_id
1 'polypeptide(L)'
;MITGHHQTDAYLWVLEVIKLDEPAHLPAAEMALQKLTITPQEAEQRYRHWLMAQGHEPFIVAFSTIGMDNPQNCIENARRAISKASQVRAHFGSYAAAMEPTEPERLIAQSVFQVDEHYGMTPEEADSGELKGWRIMEVQDARSVAHRGFCDVLPDPHTLSDVVREVEYWDWLYVMRSAASKALGDGFYEHHQCICDREAWLDGKLSTIGPVHQREALAILKWFLRSERHQERGEDNDAVYLNLIGSDGKANQFY
;
A
#
# COMPACT_ATOMS: atom_id res chain seq x y z
N MET A 1 -14.84 0.87 26.85
CA MET A 1 -16.19 0.75 26.28
C MET A 1 -17.00 -0.20 27.16
N ILE A 2 -18.26 0.09 27.45
CA ILE A 2 -19.09 -0.75 28.33
C ILE A 2 -20.48 -0.90 27.68
N THR A 3 -20.71 -2.07 27.09
CA THR A 3 -21.99 -2.51 26.50
C THR A 3 -22.98 -3.01 27.56
N GLY A 4 -22.51 -3.21 28.79
CA GLY A 4 -23.30 -3.75 29.90
C GLY A 4 -23.26 -5.28 29.99
N HIS A 5 -22.53 -5.95 29.09
CA HIS A 5 -22.31 -7.38 29.11
C HIS A 5 -20.82 -7.69 29.27
N HIS A 6 -20.42 -8.13 30.46
CA HIS A 6 -19.01 -8.31 30.84
C HIS A 6 -18.18 -9.15 29.87
N GLN A 7 -18.74 -10.23 29.30
CA GLN A 7 -18.01 -11.07 28.34
C GLN A 7 -17.83 -10.37 26.97
N THR A 8 -18.80 -9.57 26.53
CA THR A 8 -18.68 -8.79 25.29
C THR A 8 -17.70 -7.64 25.47
N ASP A 9 -17.75 -6.98 26.64
CA ASP A 9 -16.81 -5.91 26.98
C ASP A 9 -15.37 -6.41 27.08
N ALA A 10 -15.18 -7.59 27.69
CA ALA A 10 -13.88 -8.25 27.73
C ALA A 10 -13.40 -8.63 26.32
N TYR A 11 -14.28 -9.19 25.48
CA TYR A 11 -13.96 -9.55 24.10
C TYR A 11 -13.49 -8.33 23.28
N LEU A 12 -14.25 -7.24 23.33
CA LEU A 12 -13.91 -5.97 22.65
C LEU A 12 -12.57 -5.42 23.16
N TRP A 13 -12.36 -5.41 24.47
CA TRP A 13 -11.10 -4.95 25.04
C TRP A 13 -9.91 -5.78 24.57
N VAL A 14 -10.03 -7.11 24.52
CA VAL A 14 -8.94 -7.97 24.02
C VAL A 14 -8.65 -7.70 22.54
N LEU A 15 -9.67 -7.48 21.71
CA LEU A 15 -9.46 -7.08 20.31
C LEU A 15 -8.73 -5.74 20.19
N GLU A 16 -9.08 -4.75 21.02
CA GLU A 16 -8.38 -3.47 21.06
C GLU A 16 -6.91 -3.64 21.47
N VAL A 17 -6.62 -4.48 22.46
CA VAL A 17 -5.23 -4.80 22.86
C VAL A 17 -4.44 -5.44 21.72
N ILE A 18 -5.06 -6.35 20.94
CA ILE A 18 -4.41 -6.97 19.78
C ILE A 18 -4.09 -5.92 18.71
N LYS A 19 -4.99 -4.96 18.47
CA LYS A 19 -4.81 -3.89 17.47
C LYS A 19 -3.68 -2.90 17.80
N LEU A 20 -3.20 -2.87 19.04
CA LEU A 20 -2.03 -2.06 19.43
C LEU A 20 -0.73 -2.59 18.81
N ASP A 21 -0.72 -3.81 18.26
CA ASP A 21 0.46 -4.45 17.68
C ASP A 21 1.68 -4.49 18.62
N GLU A 22 1.42 -4.55 19.93
CA GLU A 22 2.47 -4.58 20.94
C GLU A 22 2.93 -6.03 21.22
N PRO A 23 4.22 -6.35 20.98
CA PRO A 23 4.72 -7.73 21.11
C PRO A 23 4.52 -8.32 22.51
N ALA A 24 4.61 -7.47 23.54
CA ALA A 24 4.48 -7.89 24.94
C ALA A 24 3.05 -8.33 25.29
N HIS A 25 2.04 -7.75 24.64
CA HIS A 25 0.64 -8.00 24.96
C HIS A 25 0.02 -9.14 24.16
N LEU A 26 0.55 -9.45 22.98
CA LEU A 26 -0.07 -10.42 22.07
C LEU A 26 -0.25 -11.83 22.69
N PRO A 27 0.74 -12.44 23.39
CA PRO A 27 0.53 -13.75 24.03
C PRO A 27 -0.56 -13.72 25.12
N ALA A 28 -0.60 -12.65 25.91
CA ALA A 28 -1.59 -12.49 26.96
C ALA A 28 -3.01 -12.29 26.38
N ALA A 29 -3.12 -11.54 25.28
CA ALA A 29 -4.36 -11.32 24.57
C ALA A 29 -4.91 -12.61 23.93
N GLU A 30 -4.06 -13.43 23.31
CA GLU A 30 -4.42 -14.73 22.76
C GLU A 30 -4.92 -15.69 23.85
N MET A 31 -4.23 -15.74 24.99
CA MET A 31 -4.68 -16.51 26.16
C MET A 31 -6.00 -15.99 26.74
N ALA A 32 -6.21 -14.67 26.73
CA ALA A 32 -7.46 -14.07 27.21
C ALA A 32 -8.63 -14.47 26.30
N LEU A 33 -8.47 -14.43 24.97
CA LEU A 33 -9.48 -14.89 24.02
C LEU A 33 -9.89 -16.35 24.25
N GLN A 34 -8.92 -17.23 24.52
CA GLN A 34 -9.20 -18.65 24.80
C GLN A 34 -9.99 -18.89 26.10
N LYS A 35 -9.94 -17.95 27.04
CA LYS A 35 -10.65 -18.03 28.32
C LYS A 35 -12.07 -17.47 28.26
N LEU A 36 -12.42 -16.73 27.21
CA LEU A 36 -13.76 -16.18 27.05
C LEU A 36 -14.74 -17.31 26.70
N THR A 37 -15.91 -17.27 27.34
CA THR A 37 -16.95 -18.26 27.09
C THR A 37 -17.88 -17.86 25.95
N ILE A 38 -17.92 -16.58 25.61
CA ILE A 38 -18.69 -16.05 24.49
C ILE A 38 -18.01 -16.39 23.17
N THR A 39 -18.80 -16.77 22.16
CA THR A 39 -18.26 -16.97 20.81
C THR A 39 -18.03 -15.62 20.10
N PRO A 40 -17.07 -15.52 19.17
CA PRO A 40 -16.84 -14.29 18.39
C PRO A 40 -18.11 -13.76 17.72
N GLN A 41 -18.91 -14.66 17.14
CA GLN A 41 -20.16 -14.32 16.47
C GLN A 41 -21.22 -13.75 17.44
N GLU A 42 -21.34 -14.32 18.64
CA GLU A 42 -22.23 -13.78 19.67
C GLU A 42 -21.75 -12.42 20.20
N ALA A 43 -20.43 -12.23 20.33
CA ALA A 43 -19.85 -10.96 20.75
C ALA A 43 -20.11 -9.85 19.71
N GLU A 44 -19.91 -10.15 18.43
CA GLU A 44 -20.24 -9.26 17.31
C GLU A 44 -21.73 -8.90 17.31
N GLN A 45 -22.63 -9.89 17.35
CA GLN A 45 -24.07 -9.63 17.33
C GLN A 45 -24.50 -8.76 18.51
N ARG A 46 -24.00 -9.03 19.72
CA ARG A 46 -24.34 -8.22 20.90
C ARG A 46 -23.86 -6.78 20.75
N TYR A 47 -22.63 -6.59 20.27
CA TYR A 47 -22.09 -5.25 20.06
C TYR A 47 -22.84 -4.49 18.96
N ARG A 48 -23.17 -5.18 17.86
CA ARG A 48 -24.00 -4.67 16.77
C ARG A 48 -25.36 -4.17 17.27
N HIS A 49 -26.08 -5.00 18.04
CA HIS A 49 -27.36 -4.61 18.63
C HIS A 49 -27.23 -3.43 19.57
N TRP A 50 -26.15 -3.38 20.37
CA TRP A 50 -25.87 -2.26 21.25
C TRP A 50 -25.65 -0.96 20.45
N LEU A 51 -24.85 -0.98 19.38
CA LEU A 51 -24.63 0.19 18.53
C LEU A 51 -25.93 0.69 17.87
N MET A 52 -26.76 -0.24 17.37
CA MET A 52 -28.07 0.11 16.81
C MET A 52 -28.99 0.74 17.87
N ALA A 53 -28.97 0.23 19.10
CA ALA A 53 -29.75 0.79 20.21
C ALA A 53 -29.25 2.18 20.66
N GLN A 54 -27.98 2.51 20.43
CA GLN A 54 -27.43 3.86 20.63
C GLN A 54 -27.76 4.83 19.47
N GLY A 55 -28.48 4.37 18.44
CA GLY A 55 -28.88 5.21 17.30
C GLY A 55 -27.80 5.41 16.24
N HIS A 56 -26.75 4.58 16.21
CA HIS A 56 -25.77 4.62 15.12
C HIS A 56 -26.40 4.14 13.81
N GLU A 57 -26.08 4.85 12.72
CA GLU A 57 -26.52 4.52 11.37
C GLU A 57 -26.05 3.11 10.93
N PRO A 58 -26.86 2.34 10.17
CA PRO A 58 -26.54 0.95 9.81
C PRO A 58 -25.17 0.74 9.16
N PHE A 59 -24.71 1.71 8.36
CA PHE A 59 -23.37 1.67 7.75
C PHE A 59 -22.27 1.78 8.82
N ILE A 60 -22.36 2.75 9.75
CA ILE A 60 -21.39 2.90 10.84
C ILE A 60 -21.34 1.64 11.70
N VAL A 61 -22.51 1.06 11.99
CA VAL A 61 -22.62 -0.21 12.72
C VAL A 61 -21.87 -1.33 11.98
N ALA A 62 -22.11 -1.47 10.68
CA ALA A 62 -21.46 -2.48 9.86
C ALA A 62 -19.93 -2.33 9.88
N PHE A 63 -19.41 -1.12 9.66
CA PHE A 63 -17.96 -0.86 9.67
C PHE A 63 -17.32 -1.06 11.05
N SER A 64 -18.06 -0.76 12.12
CA SER A 64 -17.58 -0.91 13.49
C SER A 64 -17.45 -2.37 13.93
N THR A 65 -18.15 -3.30 13.26
CA THR A 65 -18.15 -4.73 13.62
C THR A 65 -17.35 -5.60 12.64
N ILE A 66 -16.73 -5.02 11.61
CA ILE A 66 -15.95 -5.76 10.62
C ILE A 66 -14.82 -6.56 11.30
N GLY A 67 -14.76 -7.86 11.00
CA GLY A 67 -13.70 -8.76 11.43
C GLY A 67 -13.78 -9.22 12.90
N MET A 68 -14.82 -8.82 13.64
CA MET A 68 -15.03 -9.28 15.01
C MET A 68 -15.41 -10.76 15.12
N ASP A 69 -15.95 -11.36 14.07
CA ASP A 69 -16.26 -12.80 14.02
C ASP A 69 -15.00 -13.66 13.85
N ASN A 70 -13.88 -13.06 13.45
CA ASN A 70 -12.62 -13.76 13.16
C ASN A 70 -11.43 -13.15 13.93
N PRO A 71 -11.33 -13.39 15.25
CA PRO A 71 -10.21 -12.88 16.07
C PRO A 71 -8.86 -13.45 15.65
N GLN A 72 -8.83 -14.63 14.99
CA GLN A 72 -7.59 -15.22 14.52
C GLN A 72 -6.94 -14.35 13.43
N ASN A 73 -7.75 -13.79 12.52
CA ASN A 73 -7.26 -12.85 11.53
C ASN A 73 -6.68 -11.58 12.19
N CYS A 74 -7.27 -11.08 13.27
CA CYS A 74 -6.71 -9.96 14.04
C CYS A 74 -5.33 -10.31 14.63
N ILE A 75 -5.18 -11.51 15.21
CA ILE A 75 -3.90 -11.99 15.75
C ILE A 75 -2.85 -12.10 14.63
N GLU A 76 -3.21 -12.69 13.49
CA GLU A 76 -2.28 -12.82 12.36
C GLU A 76 -1.84 -11.46 11.83
N ASN A 77 -2.77 -10.51 11.69
CA ASN A 77 -2.45 -9.15 11.27
C ASN A 77 -1.52 -8.46 12.26
N ALA A 78 -1.77 -8.61 13.57
CA ALA A 78 -0.89 -8.07 14.61
C ALA A 78 0.52 -8.70 14.55
N ARG A 79 0.62 -10.02 14.33
CA ARG A 79 1.93 -10.69 14.13
C ARG A 79 2.66 -10.15 12.91
N ARG A 80 1.96 -9.92 11.79
CA ARG A 80 2.54 -9.32 10.58
C ARG A 80 3.01 -7.89 10.85
N ALA A 81 2.22 -7.08 11.55
CA ALA A 81 2.58 -5.71 11.90
C ALA A 81 3.81 -5.66 12.81
N ILE A 82 3.87 -6.49 13.86
CA ILE A 82 5.02 -6.65 14.74
C ILE A 82 6.28 -7.05 13.95
N SER A 83 6.14 -8.01 13.03
CA SER A 83 7.24 -8.47 12.18
C SER A 83 7.76 -7.33 11.30
N LYS A 84 6.88 -6.61 10.61
CA LYS A 84 7.23 -5.43 9.78
C LYS A 84 7.94 -4.36 10.62
N ALA A 85 7.39 -4.00 11.78
CA ALA A 85 8.00 -3.03 12.68
C ALA A 85 9.41 -3.46 13.15
N SER A 86 9.63 -4.76 13.38
CA SER A 86 10.95 -5.30 13.69
C SER A 86 11.91 -5.22 12.51
N GLN A 87 11.43 -5.48 11.28
CA GLN A 87 12.23 -5.36 10.05
C GLN A 87 12.69 -3.92 9.82
N VAL A 88 11.83 -2.93 10.07
CA VAL A 88 12.21 -1.51 9.98
C VAL A 88 13.43 -1.21 10.84
N ARG A 89 13.41 -1.60 12.12
CA ARG A 89 14.58 -1.38 13.00
C ARG A 89 15.80 -2.18 12.55
N ALA A 90 15.62 -3.37 11.98
CA ALA A 90 16.74 -4.17 11.48
C ALA A 90 17.41 -3.52 10.25
N HIS A 91 16.64 -2.90 9.36
CA HIS A 91 17.15 -2.26 8.15
C HIS A 91 17.65 -0.83 8.37
N PHE A 92 16.90 -0.02 9.12
CA PHE A 92 17.15 1.41 9.28
C PHE A 92 17.72 1.80 10.65
N GLY A 93 17.81 0.86 11.60
CA GLY A 93 18.26 1.09 12.98
C GLY A 93 17.21 1.77 13.88
N SER A 94 16.35 2.62 13.32
CA SER A 94 15.24 3.25 14.03
C SER A 94 14.07 3.57 13.10
N TYR A 95 12.90 3.84 13.67
CA TYR A 95 11.73 4.25 12.89
C TYR A 95 11.92 5.64 12.27
N ALA A 96 12.51 6.59 13.01
CA ALA A 96 12.80 7.93 12.50
C ALA A 96 13.76 7.88 11.30
N ALA A 97 14.81 7.05 11.36
CA ALA A 97 15.74 6.88 10.25
C ALA A 97 15.09 6.29 8.99
N ALA A 98 14.00 5.53 9.12
CA ALA A 98 13.26 5.02 7.96
C ALA A 98 12.50 6.12 7.22
N MET A 99 12.17 7.22 7.89
CA MET A 99 11.45 8.38 7.33
C MET A 99 12.38 9.36 6.60
N GLU A 100 13.69 9.25 6.80
CA GLU A 100 14.66 10.09 6.11
C GLU A 100 14.67 9.80 4.60
N PRO A 101 14.89 10.82 3.75
CA PRO A 101 15.01 10.63 2.31
C PRO A 101 16.09 9.60 1.98
N THR A 102 15.79 8.71 1.06
CA THR A 102 16.75 7.78 0.46
C THR A 102 17.60 8.50 -0.59
N GLU A 103 18.65 7.85 -1.09
CA GLU A 103 19.48 8.44 -2.15
C GLU A 103 18.69 8.67 -3.45
N PRO A 104 17.86 7.72 -3.94
CA PRO A 104 17.00 7.97 -5.10
C PRO A 104 16.06 9.18 -4.91
N GLU A 105 15.49 9.36 -3.72
CA GLU A 105 14.64 10.53 -3.43
C GLU A 105 15.43 11.85 -3.44
N ARG A 106 16.64 11.85 -2.89
CA ARG A 106 17.53 13.02 -2.96
C ARG A 106 17.93 13.38 -4.38
N LEU A 107 18.07 12.37 -5.26
CA LEU A 107 18.35 12.59 -6.67
C LEU A 107 17.12 13.15 -7.39
N ILE A 108 15.93 12.60 -7.15
CA ILE A 108 14.67 13.14 -7.68
C ILE A 108 14.52 14.62 -7.33
N ALA A 109 14.84 15.01 -6.09
CA ALA A 109 14.81 16.40 -5.62
C ALA A 109 15.75 17.36 -6.39
N GLN A 110 16.68 16.84 -7.19
CA GLN A 110 17.63 17.60 -8.01
C GLN A 110 17.27 17.56 -9.50
N SER A 111 16.20 16.85 -9.89
CA SER A 111 15.82 16.69 -11.29
C SER A 111 15.39 18.00 -11.93
N VAL A 112 15.79 18.20 -13.18
CA VAL A 112 15.31 19.33 -14.00
C VAL A 112 13.87 19.14 -14.47
N PHE A 113 13.35 17.93 -14.39
CA PHE A 113 11.96 17.61 -14.74
C PHE A 113 11.00 17.78 -13.57
N GLN A 114 11.49 17.95 -12.35
CA GLN A 114 10.62 18.16 -11.20
C GLN A 114 9.82 19.45 -11.36
N VAL A 115 8.50 19.30 -11.34
CA VAL A 115 7.56 20.43 -11.41
C VAL A 115 7.01 20.74 -10.02
N ASP A 116 6.42 21.93 -9.86
CA ASP A 116 5.83 22.34 -8.59
C ASP A 116 4.55 21.57 -8.26
N GLU A 117 4.14 21.62 -6.99
CA GLU A 117 2.96 20.90 -6.48
C GLU A 117 1.63 21.35 -7.13
N HIS A 118 1.58 22.57 -7.69
CA HIS A 118 0.41 23.13 -8.37
C HIS A 118 0.48 22.95 -9.90
N TYR A 119 1.45 22.19 -10.42
CA TYR A 119 1.60 22.01 -11.85
C TYR A 119 0.34 21.43 -12.48
N GLY A 120 -0.15 22.10 -13.53
CA GLY A 120 -1.36 21.71 -14.24
C GLY A 120 -2.65 22.20 -13.58
N MET A 121 -2.62 22.85 -12.42
CA MET A 121 -3.79 23.49 -11.78
C MET A 121 -4.06 24.89 -12.35
N THR A 122 -5.31 25.34 -12.30
CA THR A 122 -5.63 26.77 -12.50
C THR A 122 -5.25 27.58 -11.26
N PRO A 123 -5.09 28.91 -11.36
CA PRO A 123 -4.84 29.75 -10.18
C PRO A 123 -5.90 29.58 -9.09
N GLU A 124 -7.17 29.46 -9.47
CA GLU A 124 -8.26 29.26 -8.51
C GLU A 124 -8.19 27.90 -7.81
N GLU A 125 -7.81 26.84 -8.55
CA GLU A 125 -7.61 25.49 -8.00
C GLU A 125 -6.41 25.46 -7.04
N ALA A 126 -5.32 26.15 -7.38
CA ALA A 126 -4.14 26.28 -6.53
C ALA A 126 -4.46 27.07 -5.25
N ASP A 127 -5.18 28.18 -5.36
CA ASP A 127 -5.58 29.00 -4.22
C ASP A 127 -6.57 28.27 -3.30
N SER A 128 -7.50 27.48 -3.86
CA SER A 128 -8.49 26.74 -3.07
C SER A 128 -7.97 25.43 -2.52
N GLY A 129 -6.90 24.87 -3.09
CA GLY A 129 -6.37 23.54 -2.75
C GLY A 129 -7.35 22.39 -3.04
N GLU A 130 -8.35 22.61 -3.90
CA GLU A 130 -9.43 21.66 -4.15
C GLU A 130 -9.47 21.28 -5.63
N LEU A 131 -9.20 20.01 -5.91
CA LEU A 131 -9.48 19.40 -7.22
C LEU A 131 -10.75 18.54 -7.11
N LYS A 132 -11.60 18.59 -8.15
CA LYS A 132 -12.92 17.93 -8.12
C LYS A 132 -13.07 16.89 -9.23
N GLY A 133 -13.51 15.70 -8.86
CA GLY A 133 -13.84 14.64 -9.79
C GLY A 133 -12.66 14.28 -10.71
N TRP A 134 -12.93 14.20 -12.02
CA TRP A 134 -11.95 13.80 -13.03
C TRP A 134 -10.73 14.73 -13.12
N ARG A 135 -10.88 15.97 -12.65
CA ARG A 135 -9.80 16.96 -12.64
C ARG A 135 -8.58 16.51 -11.84
N ILE A 136 -8.79 15.71 -10.79
CA ILE A 136 -7.70 15.13 -9.99
C ILE A 136 -6.79 14.28 -10.87
N MET A 137 -7.38 13.41 -11.69
CA MET A 137 -6.64 12.51 -12.58
C MET A 137 -5.92 13.30 -13.68
N GLU A 138 -6.57 14.29 -14.29
CA GLU A 138 -5.95 15.12 -15.34
C GLU A 138 -4.70 15.85 -14.85
N VAL A 139 -4.75 16.41 -13.64
CA VAL A 139 -3.61 17.12 -13.04
C VAL A 139 -2.49 16.13 -12.70
N GLN A 140 -2.83 14.98 -12.11
CA GLN A 140 -1.86 13.94 -11.79
C GLN A 140 -1.18 13.38 -13.04
N ASP A 141 -1.94 13.11 -14.10
CA ASP A 141 -1.41 12.64 -15.40
C ASP A 141 -0.49 13.67 -16.04
N ALA A 142 -0.90 14.94 -16.07
CA ALA A 142 -0.10 16.02 -16.63
C ALA A 142 1.23 16.19 -15.87
N ARG A 143 1.19 16.11 -14.54
CA ARG A 143 2.38 16.15 -13.67
C ARG A 143 3.29 14.96 -13.92
N SER A 144 2.75 13.74 -13.94
CA SER A 144 3.50 12.51 -14.18
C SER A 144 4.20 12.53 -15.55
N VAL A 145 3.51 12.99 -16.60
CA VAL A 145 4.09 13.19 -17.93
C VAL A 145 5.22 14.23 -17.93
N ALA A 146 5.05 15.33 -17.18
CA ALA A 146 6.09 16.37 -17.06
C ALA A 146 7.34 15.87 -16.34
N HIS A 147 7.18 15.05 -15.30
CA HIS A 147 8.28 14.44 -14.56
C HIS A 147 9.11 13.47 -15.40
N ARG A 148 8.53 12.85 -16.44
CA ARG A 148 9.23 11.89 -17.34
C ARG A 148 9.96 10.77 -16.59
N GLY A 149 9.41 10.38 -15.45
CA GLY A 149 10.03 9.43 -14.53
C GLY A 149 11.41 9.85 -14.03
N PHE A 150 11.79 11.13 -14.06
CA PHE A 150 13.09 11.60 -13.54
C PHE A 150 14.30 10.92 -14.19
N CYS A 151 14.20 10.58 -15.48
CA CYS A 151 15.24 9.88 -16.23
C CYS A 151 16.54 10.66 -16.44
N ASP A 152 16.59 11.93 -16.01
CA ASP A 152 17.79 12.75 -15.96
C ASP A 152 18.68 12.45 -14.74
N VAL A 153 18.08 11.96 -13.65
CA VAL A 153 18.77 11.70 -12.37
C VAL A 153 18.70 10.24 -11.91
N LEU A 154 17.69 9.50 -12.37
CA LEU A 154 17.53 8.07 -12.12
C LEU A 154 17.79 7.25 -13.40
N PRO A 155 18.26 5.99 -13.28
CA PRO A 155 18.53 5.15 -14.44
C PRO A 155 17.26 4.86 -15.25
N ASP A 156 17.39 4.83 -16.58
CA ASP A 156 16.36 4.29 -17.46
C ASP A 156 16.49 2.75 -17.48
N PRO A 157 15.47 1.99 -17.05
CA PRO A 157 15.55 0.53 -17.04
C PRO A 157 15.76 -0.02 -18.46
N HIS A 158 16.68 -0.98 -18.59
CA HIS A 158 17.00 -1.61 -19.87
C HIS A 158 16.29 -2.94 -20.09
N THR A 159 15.85 -3.57 -19.00
CA THR A 159 15.15 -4.86 -19.01
C THR A 159 13.88 -4.79 -18.17
N LEU A 160 12.93 -5.68 -18.43
CA LEU A 160 11.73 -5.77 -17.58
C LEU A 160 12.07 -6.18 -16.15
N SER A 161 13.16 -6.92 -15.95
CA SER A 161 13.69 -7.20 -14.62
C SER A 161 14.15 -5.94 -13.88
N ASP A 162 14.71 -4.95 -14.58
CA ASP A 162 15.10 -3.68 -13.96
C ASP A 162 13.87 -2.88 -13.53
N VAL A 163 12.84 -2.86 -14.37
CA VAL A 163 11.53 -2.23 -14.04
C VAL A 163 10.97 -2.85 -12.76
N VAL A 164 10.83 -4.18 -12.73
CA VAL A 164 10.23 -4.87 -11.58
C VAL A 164 11.04 -4.69 -10.30
N ARG A 165 12.38 -4.74 -10.38
CA ARG A 165 13.23 -4.50 -9.19
C ARG A 165 13.01 -3.11 -8.61
N GLU A 166 12.84 -2.11 -9.45
CA GLU A 166 12.61 -0.75 -8.99
C GLU A 166 11.21 -0.59 -8.39
N VAL A 167 10.17 -1.14 -9.02
CA VAL A 167 8.81 -1.17 -8.44
C VAL A 167 8.79 -1.87 -7.09
N GLU A 168 9.45 -3.03 -6.97
CA GLU A 168 9.56 -3.77 -5.70
C GLU A 168 10.33 -2.99 -4.64
N TYR A 169 11.32 -2.18 -5.03
CA TYR A 169 12.03 -1.30 -4.11
C TYR A 169 11.11 -0.22 -3.54
N TRP A 170 10.30 0.42 -4.38
CA TRP A 170 9.38 1.47 -3.94
C TRP A 170 8.23 0.93 -3.08
N ASP A 171 7.67 -0.23 -3.42
CA ASP A 171 6.68 -0.93 -2.59
C ASP A 171 7.27 -1.36 -1.24
N TRP A 172 8.47 -1.94 -1.25
CA TRP A 172 9.17 -2.29 -0.02
C TRP A 172 9.41 -1.06 0.88
N LEU A 173 9.87 0.05 0.31
CA LEU A 173 10.11 1.30 1.04
C LEU A 173 8.81 1.86 1.63
N TYR A 174 7.71 1.83 0.86
CA TYR A 174 6.39 2.21 1.33
C TYR A 174 5.95 1.37 2.53
N VAL A 175 6.06 0.04 2.43
CA VAL A 175 5.67 -0.87 3.52
C VAL A 175 6.49 -0.62 4.78
N MET A 176 7.80 -0.37 4.64
CA MET A 176 8.67 -0.06 5.77
C MET A 176 8.30 1.27 6.43
N ARG A 177 8.06 2.32 5.65
CA ARG A 177 7.69 3.64 6.18
C ARG A 177 6.28 3.68 6.75
N SER A 178 5.33 2.96 6.15
CA SER A 178 4.00 2.78 6.72
C SER A 178 4.05 2.13 8.11
N ALA A 179 4.87 1.07 8.26
CA ALA A 179 5.09 0.46 9.57
C ALA A 179 5.82 1.39 10.55
N ALA A 180 6.79 2.19 10.07
CA ALA A 180 7.51 3.18 10.88
C ALA A 180 6.59 4.30 11.39
N SER A 181 5.81 4.91 10.49
CA SER A 181 4.81 5.95 10.80
C SER A 181 3.80 5.47 11.83
N LYS A 182 3.25 4.25 11.65
CA LYS A 182 2.36 3.65 12.65
C LYS A 182 3.02 3.53 14.02
N ALA A 183 4.27 3.09 14.07
CA ALA A 183 5.00 2.93 15.33
C ALA A 183 5.40 4.27 15.99
N LEU A 184 5.52 5.35 15.21
CA LEU A 184 5.75 6.71 15.71
C LEU A 184 4.47 7.39 16.21
N GLY A 185 3.29 6.84 15.87
CA GLY A 185 1.99 7.34 16.30
C GLY A 185 1.28 8.24 15.29
N ASP A 186 1.86 8.42 14.09
CA ASP A 186 1.28 9.26 13.03
C ASP A 186 0.14 8.54 12.28
N GLY A 187 0.12 7.20 12.35
CA GLY A 187 -1.03 6.36 11.98
C GLY A 187 -1.26 6.14 10.47
N PHE A 188 -0.93 7.13 9.64
CA PHE A 188 -1.03 7.03 8.18
C PHE A 188 0.26 7.54 7.51
N TYR A 189 0.72 6.81 6.50
CA TYR A 189 1.83 7.22 5.65
C TYR A 189 1.37 7.16 4.21
N GLU A 190 1.54 8.26 3.50
CA GLU A 190 1.32 8.34 2.06
C GLU A 190 2.68 8.51 1.37
N HIS A 191 2.83 7.87 0.22
CA HIS A 191 4.05 8.01 -0.57
C HIS A 191 4.15 9.43 -1.15
N HIS A 192 5.37 9.90 -1.36
CA HIS A 192 5.57 11.20 -1.99
C HIS A 192 5.08 11.14 -3.44
N GLN A 193 4.39 12.18 -3.93
CA GLN A 193 3.79 12.17 -5.27
C GLN A 193 4.80 11.90 -6.40
N CYS A 194 6.05 12.36 -6.24
CA CYS A 194 7.11 12.07 -7.20
C CYS A 194 7.42 10.56 -7.31
N ILE A 195 7.29 9.80 -6.21
CA ILE A 195 7.47 8.35 -6.25
C ILE A 195 6.32 7.69 -7.00
N CYS A 196 5.08 8.09 -6.72
CA CYS A 196 3.92 7.59 -7.47
C CYS A 196 4.04 7.88 -8.98
N ASP A 197 4.55 9.06 -9.36
CA ASP A 197 4.77 9.41 -10.76
C ASP A 197 5.90 8.58 -11.39
N ARG A 198 6.98 8.29 -10.65
CA ARG A 198 8.05 7.37 -11.11
C ARG A 198 7.52 5.96 -11.29
N GLU A 199 6.72 5.47 -10.35
CA GLU A 199 6.07 4.17 -10.41
C GLU A 199 5.14 4.05 -11.61
N ALA A 200 4.26 5.02 -11.85
CA ALA A 200 3.40 5.05 -13.03
C ALA A 200 4.20 5.04 -14.35
N TRP A 201 5.32 5.76 -14.38
CA TRP A 201 6.24 5.74 -15.52
C TRP A 201 6.89 4.36 -15.73
N LEU A 202 7.27 3.66 -14.65
CA LEU A 202 7.79 2.29 -14.68
C LEU A 202 6.73 1.31 -15.19
N ASP A 203 5.47 1.46 -14.80
CA ASP A 203 4.38 0.61 -15.28
C ASP A 203 4.20 0.75 -16.80
N GLY A 204 4.32 1.98 -17.33
CA GLY A 204 4.37 2.23 -18.77
C GLY A 204 5.52 1.48 -19.47
N LYS A 205 6.65 1.27 -18.79
CA LYS A 205 7.79 0.50 -19.34
C LYS A 205 7.49 -0.99 -19.48
N LEU A 206 6.57 -1.56 -18.68
CA LEU A 206 6.16 -2.96 -18.81
C LEU A 206 5.53 -3.28 -20.17
N SER A 207 4.90 -2.29 -20.81
CA SER A 207 4.29 -2.43 -22.13
C SER A 207 5.24 -2.13 -23.30
N THR A 208 6.35 -1.44 -23.05
CA THR A 208 7.23 -0.90 -24.10
C THR A 208 8.60 -1.57 -24.18
N ILE A 209 9.16 -2.02 -23.05
CA ILE A 209 10.41 -2.79 -23.03
C ILE A 209 10.09 -4.25 -23.35
N GLY A 210 10.68 -4.76 -24.43
CA GLY A 210 10.55 -6.19 -24.76
C GLY A 210 11.33 -7.08 -23.78
N PRO A 211 10.82 -8.26 -23.41
CA PRO A 211 11.59 -9.21 -22.61
C PRO A 211 12.86 -9.64 -23.37
N VAL A 212 13.98 -9.74 -22.64
CA VAL A 212 15.27 -10.17 -23.19
C VAL A 212 15.24 -11.65 -23.59
N HIS A 213 14.53 -12.47 -22.82
CA HIS A 213 14.36 -13.90 -23.09
C HIS A 213 13.04 -14.43 -22.49
N GLN A 214 12.55 -15.56 -23.00
CA GLN A 214 11.28 -16.18 -22.56
C GLN A 214 11.20 -16.42 -21.04
N ARG A 215 12.32 -16.74 -20.39
CA ARG A 215 12.36 -16.91 -18.93
C ARG A 215 12.07 -15.62 -18.16
N GLU A 216 12.43 -14.46 -18.71
CA GLU A 216 12.17 -13.16 -18.10
C GLU A 216 10.69 -12.86 -18.31
N ALA A 217 10.19 -12.96 -19.54
CA ALA A 217 8.77 -12.82 -19.84
C ALA A 217 7.87 -13.64 -18.88
N LEU A 218 8.21 -14.92 -18.67
CA LEU A 218 7.47 -15.78 -17.75
C LEU A 218 7.61 -15.37 -16.27
N ALA A 219 8.79 -14.90 -15.86
CA ALA A 219 9.00 -14.42 -14.49
C ALA A 219 8.20 -13.14 -14.22
N ILE A 220 8.24 -12.18 -15.15
CA ILE A 220 7.51 -10.92 -15.05
C ILE A 220 6.01 -11.15 -15.14
N LEU A 221 5.53 -12.03 -16.01
CA LEU A 221 4.11 -12.40 -16.07
C LEU A 221 3.61 -12.98 -14.74
N LYS A 222 4.40 -13.87 -14.11
CA LYS A 222 4.05 -14.43 -12.80
C LYS A 222 4.03 -13.38 -11.69
N TRP A 223 4.95 -12.42 -11.74
CA TRP A 223 4.96 -11.28 -10.82
C TRP A 223 3.73 -10.39 -11.05
N PHE A 224 3.47 -10.02 -12.29
CA PHE A 224 2.37 -9.13 -12.69
C PHE A 224 1.00 -9.68 -12.27
N LEU A 225 0.76 -10.97 -12.49
CA LEU A 225 -0.47 -11.66 -12.09
C LEU A 225 -0.68 -11.75 -10.57
N ARG A 226 0.38 -11.56 -9.78
CA ARG A 226 0.31 -11.55 -8.30
C ARG A 226 0.24 -10.15 -7.72
N SER A 227 0.54 -9.13 -8.51
CA SER A 227 0.59 -7.75 -8.04
C SER A 227 -0.82 -7.21 -7.91
N GLU A 228 -1.29 -6.99 -6.68
CA GLU A 228 -2.64 -6.46 -6.42
C GLU A 228 -2.88 -5.16 -7.20
N ARG A 229 -1.90 -4.25 -7.20
CA ARG A 229 -1.91 -2.99 -7.97
C ARG A 229 -2.29 -3.17 -9.45
N HIS A 230 -1.73 -4.18 -10.11
CA HIS A 230 -1.92 -4.42 -11.54
C HIS A 230 -3.15 -5.31 -11.84
N GLN A 231 -3.75 -5.87 -10.80
CA GLN A 231 -4.96 -6.68 -10.91
C GLN A 231 -6.20 -5.91 -10.43
N GLU A 232 -6.07 -4.60 -10.15
CA GLU A 232 -7.20 -3.76 -9.80
C GLU A 232 -8.23 -3.70 -10.94
N ARG A 233 -9.50 -3.70 -10.55
CA ARG A 233 -10.60 -3.91 -11.48
C ARG A 233 -10.82 -2.67 -12.33
N GLY A 234 -10.43 -2.75 -13.61
CA GLY A 234 -10.75 -1.73 -14.62
C GLY A 234 -9.55 -1.21 -15.41
N GLU A 235 -8.33 -1.60 -15.05
CA GLU A 235 -7.13 -1.26 -15.83
C GLU A 235 -7.05 -2.09 -17.11
N ASP A 236 -6.84 -1.41 -18.25
CA ASP A 236 -6.56 -2.05 -19.53
C ASP A 236 -5.07 -2.43 -19.59
N ASN A 237 -4.80 -3.69 -19.24
CA ASN A 237 -3.45 -4.27 -19.20
C ASN A 237 -3.11 -5.07 -20.47
N ASP A 238 -3.93 -4.98 -21.53
CA ASP A 238 -3.76 -5.78 -22.74
C ASP A 238 -2.39 -5.54 -23.40
N ALA A 239 -1.90 -4.31 -23.40
CA ALA A 239 -0.59 -3.97 -23.95
C ALA A 239 0.56 -4.70 -23.23
N VAL A 240 0.48 -4.82 -21.90
CA VAL A 240 1.48 -5.56 -21.10
C VAL A 240 1.38 -7.05 -21.39
N TYR A 241 0.18 -7.63 -21.41
CA TYR A 241 -0.01 -9.04 -21.75
C TYR A 241 0.50 -9.38 -23.15
N LEU A 242 0.20 -8.54 -24.14
CA LEU A 242 0.67 -8.72 -25.51
C LEU A 242 2.19 -8.60 -25.60
N ASN A 243 2.82 -7.70 -24.85
CA ASN A 243 4.28 -7.59 -24.81
C ASN A 243 4.94 -8.83 -24.18
N LEU A 244 4.36 -9.36 -23.09
CA LEU A 244 4.90 -10.52 -22.36
C LEU A 244 4.64 -11.86 -23.08
N ILE A 245 3.53 -11.99 -23.80
CA ILE A 245 3.14 -13.22 -24.52
C ILE A 245 3.67 -13.22 -25.96
N GLY A 246 3.75 -12.05 -26.60
CA GLY A 246 4.14 -11.88 -27.99
C GLY A 246 5.64 -12.04 -28.29
N SER A 247 6.47 -12.38 -27.31
CA SER A 247 7.92 -12.47 -27.44
C SER A 247 8.44 -13.63 -28.31
N ASP A 248 7.58 -14.51 -28.82
CA ASP A 248 7.96 -15.63 -29.70
C ASP A 248 8.27 -15.20 -31.16
N GLY A 249 8.35 -13.90 -31.47
CA GLY A 249 8.52 -13.39 -32.85
C GLY A 249 9.82 -12.65 -33.20
N LYS A 250 10.73 -12.38 -32.26
CA LYS A 250 11.96 -11.59 -32.52
C LYS A 250 13.28 -12.38 -32.46
N ALA A 251 13.22 -13.69 -32.69
CA ALA A 251 14.43 -14.47 -33.00
C ALA A 251 14.68 -14.47 -34.51
N ASN A 252 15.84 -13.95 -34.92
CA ASN A 252 16.42 -13.91 -36.27
C ASN A 252 16.08 -12.70 -37.16
N GLN A 253 16.73 -11.56 -36.89
CA GLN A 253 17.32 -10.76 -37.96
C GLN A 253 18.73 -10.32 -37.55
N PHE A 254 19.70 -11.20 -37.75
CA PHE A 254 21.09 -10.79 -37.95
C PHE A 254 21.24 -10.48 -39.45
N TYR A 255 21.66 -9.26 -39.77
CA TYR A 255 22.36 -8.92 -41.00
C TYR A 255 23.72 -8.35 -40.62
#